data_AF-A0A316L0Z9-F1
#
_entry.id   AF-A0A316L0Z9-F1
#
_cell.length_a   1.000
_cell.length_b   1.000
_cell.length_c   1.000
_cell.angle_alpha   90.00
_cell.angle_beta   90.00
_cell.angle_gamma   90.00
#
_symmetry.space_group_name_H-M   'P 1'
#
loop_
_entity.id
_entity.type
_entity.pdbx_description
1 polymer ?
#
loop_
_entity_poly.entity_id
_entity_poly.type
_entity_poly.pdbx_seq_one_letter_code
_entity_poly.pdbx_strand_id
1 'polypeptide(L)'
;MIVKPASLSYQSINVPRKNFIIKRGGIPNVSTLNNSIVTITKISGKDNPMITFKRSNGKKFFKAYRTLTAELNTAINIGEMEVYDQ
;
A
#
# COMPACT_ATOMS: atom_id res chain seq x y z
N MET A 1 -5.84 -7.64 0.69
CA MET A 1 -5.60 -6.93 1.95
C MET A 1 -4.11 -6.61 2.07
N ILE A 2 -3.73 -5.52 2.74
CA ILE A 2 -2.33 -5.27 3.12
C ILE A 2 -2.02 -6.01 4.41
N VAL A 3 -0.92 -6.76 4.41
CA VAL A 3 -0.44 -7.55 5.55
C VAL A 3 0.85 -6.94 6.07
N LYS A 4 1.12 -7.07 7.37
CA LYS A 4 2.35 -6.63 8.00
C LYS A 4 3.56 -7.29 7.30
N PRO A 5 4.60 -6.52 6.94
CA PRO A 5 5.79 -7.09 6.33
C PRO A 5 6.54 -7.98 7.32
N ALA A 6 7.19 -9.02 6.82
CA ALA A 6 8.14 -9.81 7.61
C ALA A 6 9.39 -8.99 8.00
N SER A 7 9.75 -7.99 7.17
CA SER A 7 10.84 -7.05 7.42
C SER A 7 10.43 -5.86 8.29
N LEU A 8 11.42 -5.06 8.69
CA LEU A 8 11.23 -3.80 9.45
C LEU A 8 10.37 -2.76 8.70
N SER A 9 10.33 -2.83 7.37
CA SER A 9 9.58 -1.93 6.49
C SER A 9 8.97 -2.69 5.32
N TYR A 10 7.95 -2.09 4.70
CA TYR A 10 7.40 -2.56 3.43
C TYR A 10 8.43 -2.39 2.31
N GLN A 11 8.63 -3.44 1.51
CA GLN A 11 9.56 -3.47 0.39
C GLN A 11 8.84 -3.35 -0.95
N SER A 12 7.71 -4.05 -1.11
CA SER A 12 6.96 -4.07 -2.38
C SER A 12 5.94 -2.96 -2.48
N ILE A 13 5.51 -2.39 -1.34
CA ILE A 13 4.61 -1.25 -1.29
C ILE A 13 5.41 0.06 -1.25
N ASN A 14 5.15 0.94 -2.21
CA ASN A 14 5.78 2.25 -2.30
C ASN A 14 5.22 3.21 -1.26
N VAL A 15 5.77 3.15 -0.05
CA VAL A 15 5.42 4.05 1.05
C VAL A 15 6.21 5.36 0.92
N PRO A 16 5.54 6.54 0.89
CA PRO A 16 6.23 7.82 0.84
C PRO A 16 7.13 8.02 2.07
N ARG A 17 8.29 8.68 1.90
CA ARG A 17 9.18 8.95 3.04
C ARG A 17 8.48 9.85 4.07
N LYS A 18 8.80 9.64 5.35
CA LYS A 18 8.24 10.38 6.50
C LYS A 18 8.16 11.90 6.27
N ASN A 19 9.23 12.52 5.76
CA ASN A 19 9.27 13.96 5.52
C ASN A 19 8.26 14.43 4.46
N PHE A 20 8.02 13.64 3.40
CA PHE A 20 7.02 13.98 2.38
C PHE A 20 5.60 13.89 2.93
N ILE A 21 5.34 12.91 3.80
CA ILE A 21 4.06 12.76 4.47
C ILE A 21 3.79 13.99 5.36
N ILE A 22 4.77 14.37 6.20
CA ILE A 22 4.65 15.52 7.10
C ILE A 22 4.45 16.83 6.31
N LYS A 23 5.24 17.06 5.26
CA LYS A 23 5.12 18.26 4.39
C LYS A 23 3.74 18.38 3.73
N ARG A 24 3.00 17.27 3.54
CA ARG A 24 1.63 17.26 3.03
C ARG A 24 0.55 17.29 4.12
N GLY A 25 0.92 17.53 5.39
CA GLY A 25 0.00 17.52 6.53
C GLY A 25 -0.48 16.12 6.94
N GLY A 26 0.22 15.08 6.49
CA GLY A 26 -0.10 13.69 6.80
C GLY A 26 0.53 13.22 8.11
N ILE A 27 0.05 12.08 8.60
CA ILE A 27 0.59 11.38 9.77
C ILE A 27 1.44 10.21 9.29
N PRO A 28 2.78 10.20 9.50
CA PRO A 28 3.69 9.18 8.98
C PRO A 28 3.66 7.89 9.82
N ASN A 29 2.46 7.34 10.02
CA ASN A 29 2.27 6.12 10.79
C ASN A 29 2.08 4.90 9.85
N VAL A 30 3.16 4.18 9.61
CA VAL A 30 3.23 3.01 8.72
C VAL A 30 2.43 1.82 9.27
N SER A 31 2.24 1.73 10.59
CA SER A 31 1.45 0.63 11.18
C SER A 31 -0.02 0.65 10.74
N THR A 32 -0.53 1.82 10.31
CA THR A 32 -1.91 1.98 9.83
C THR A 32 -2.19 1.32 8.47
N LEU A 33 -1.15 0.85 7.79
CA LEU A 33 -1.27 0.08 6.55
C LEU A 33 -1.66 -1.37 6.83
N ASN A 34 -1.25 -1.94 7.97
CA ASN A 34 -1.59 -3.32 8.29
C ASN A 34 -3.11 -3.51 8.40
N ASN A 35 -3.60 -4.68 7.96
CA ASN A 35 -5.02 -5.04 7.90
C ASN A 35 -5.89 -4.03 7.12
N SER A 36 -5.29 -3.24 6.22
CA SER A 36 -6.05 -2.35 5.36
C SER A 36 -6.60 -3.10 4.16
N ILE A 37 -7.93 -3.16 4.06
CA ILE A 37 -8.61 -3.61 2.86
C ILE A 37 -8.46 -2.51 1.80
N VAL A 38 -7.99 -2.91 0.62
CA VAL A 38 -7.70 -2.03 -0.50
C VAL A 38 -8.31 -2.57 -1.78
N THR A 39 -8.70 -1.64 -2.65
CA THR A 39 -9.22 -1.94 -3.98
C THR A 39 -8.26 -1.41 -5.02
N ILE A 40 -7.89 -2.26 -5.98
CA ILE A 40 -7.03 -1.91 -7.10
C ILE A 40 -7.83 -1.00 -8.05
N THR A 41 -7.26 0.15 -8.38
CA THR A 41 -7.85 1.14 -9.29
C THR A 41 -7.20 1.17 -10.67
N LYS A 42 -5.94 0.75 -10.76
CA LYS A 42 -5.19 0.69 -12.01
C LYS A 42 -4.13 -0.40 -11.91
N ILE A 43 -3.90 -1.08 -13.02
CA ILE A 43 -2.82 -2.04 -13.21
C ILE A 43 -1.98 -1.54 -14.39
N SER A 44 -0.65 -1.60 -14.27
CA SER A 44 0.29 -1.18 -15.30
C SER A 44 1.47 -2.13 -15.37
N GLY A 45 1.93 -2.45 -16.59
CA GLY A 45 2.97 -3.47 -16.81
C GLY A 45 2.39 -4.85 -17.13
N LYS A 46 3.13 -5.65 -17.91
CA LYS A 46 2.74 -7.00 -18.32
C LYS A 46 3.38 -8.08 -17.44
N ASP A 47 4.71 -8.06 -17.28
CA ASP A 47 5.44 -9.11 -16.56
C ASP A 47 5.58 -8.85 -15.06
N ASN A 48 5.89 -7.61 -14.66
CA ASN A 48 5.84 -7.17 -13.27
C ASN A 48 4.77 -6.08 -13.10
N PRO A 49 3.50 -6.46 -12.87
CA PRO A 49 2.42 -5.51 -12.81
C PRO A 49 2.56 -4.61 -11.58
N MET A 50 2.76 -3.31 -11.82
CA MET A 50 2.62 -2.27 -10.82
C MET A 50 1.14 -1.90 -10.69
N ILE A 51 0.61 -2.06 -9.48
CA ILE A 51 -0.78 -1.74 -9.15
C ILE A 51 -0.86 -0.39 -8.44
N THR A 52 -1.92 0.36 -8.73
CA THR A 52 -2.34 1.53 -7.96
C THR A 52 -3.62 1.19 -7.24
N PHE A 53 -3.65 1.36 -5.92
CA PHE A 53 -4.78 0.99 -5.08
C PHE A 53 -5.16 2.09 -4.10
N LYS A 54 -6.42 2.05 -3.64
CA LYS A 54 -6.99 2.93 -2.61
C LYS A 54 -7.57 2.09 -1.48
N ARG A 55 -7.74 2.68 -0.28
CA ARG A 55 -8.47 2.00 0.80
C ARG A 55 -9.94 1.80 0.40
N SER A 56 -10.47 0.61 0.61
CA SER A 56 -11.87 0.30 0.25
C SER A 56 -12.87 1.09 1.10
N ASN A 57 -12.48 1.50 2.31
CA ASN A 57 -13.27 2.37 3.19
C ASN A 57 -13.27 3.86 2.80
N GLY A 58 -12.69 4.24 1.66
CA GLY A 58 -12.64 5.62 1.16
C GLY A 58 -11.69 6.56 1.91
N LYS A 59 -11.04 6.11 3.01
CA LYS A 59 -10.09 6.93 3.75
C LYS A 59 -8.76 7.07 3.00
N LYS A 60 -8.06 8.19 3.25
CA LYS A 60 -6.71 8.43 2.72
C LYS A 60 -5.66 7.64 3.52
N PHE A 61 -4.61 7.18 2.86
CA PHE A 61 -3.37 6.73 3.49
C PHE A 61 -2.65 7.92 4.14
N PHE A 62 -2.14 7.72 5.35
CA PHE A 62 -1.43 8.75 6.12
C PHE A 62 -2.21 10.08 6.25
N LYS A 63 -3.55 10.05 6.13
CA LYS A 63 -4.45 11.23 6.01
C LYS A 63 -4.18 12.16 4.81
N ALA A 64 -3.19 11.88 3.96
CA ALA A 64 -2.78 12.77 2.87
C ALA A 64 -2.91 12.13 1.47
N TYR A 65 -2.63 10.84 1.32
CA TYR A 65 -2.53 10.17 0.02
C TYR A 65 -3.80 9.37 -0.27
N ARG A 66 -4.44 9.61 -1.42
CA ARG A 66 -5.64 8.85 -1.82
C ARG A 66 -5.31 7.44 -2.29
N THR A 67 -4.15 7.30 -2.93
CA THR A 67 -3.67 6.06 -3.52
C THR A 67 -2.22 5.81 -3.16
N LEU A 68 -1.83 4.55 -3.19
CA LEU A 68 -0.45 4.09 -3.16
C LEU A 68 -0.21 3.12 -4.32
N THR A 69 1.05 2.80 -4.58
CA THR A 69 1.45 1.83 -5.58
C THR A 69 2.22 0.67 -4.96
N ALA A 70 2.17 -0.50 -5.59
CA ALA A 70 2.96 -1.65 -5.21
C ALA A 70 3.26 -2.52 -6.43
N GLU A 71 4.35 -3.30 -6.34
CA GLU A 71 4.61 -4.39 -7.27
C GLU A 71 3.78 -5.61 -6.86
N LEU A 72 2.79 -5.99 -7.67
CA LEU A 72 1.79 -6.99 -7.30
C LEU A 72 2.40 -8.37 -7.07
N ASN A 73 3.20 -8.84 -8.03
CA ASN A 73 3.80 -10.17 -7.96
C ASN A 73 4.73 -10.28 -6.76
N THR A 74 5.61 -9.30 -6.57
CA THR A 74 6.55 -9.25 -5.44
C THR A 74 5.78 -9.18 -4.11
N ALA A 75 4.78 -8.31 -3.99
CA ALA A 75 4.01 -8.13 -2.76
C ALA A 75 3.26 -9.41 -2.34
N ILE A 76 2.71 -10.15 -3.29
CA ILE A 76 2.05 -11.45 -3.02
C ILE A 76 3.09 -12.49 -2.60
N ASN A 77 4.21 -12.59 -3.33
CA ASN A 77 5.24 -13.59 -3.07
C ASN A 77 5.89 -13.45 -1.69
N ILE A 78 6.09 -12.21 -1.22
CA ILE A 78 6.69 -11.95 0.12
C ILE A 78 5.64 -11.83 1.23
N GLY A 79 4.34 -11.97 0.92
CA GLY A 79 3.25 -11.91 1.89
C GLY A 79 2.95 -10.49 2.42
N GLU A 80 3.30 -9.43 1.69
CA GLU A 80 2.86 -8.06 2.03
C GLU A 80 1.42 -7.77 1.55
N MET A 81 0.92 -8.57 0.60
CA MET A 81 -0.45 -8.50 0.10
C MET A 81 -1.04 -9.89 -0.09
N GLU A 82 -2.31 -10.02 0.25
CA GLU A 82 -3.09 -11.23 0.02
C GLU A 82 -4.44 -10.90 -0.62
N VAL A 83 -5.07 -11.89 -1.25
CA VAL A 83 -6.45 -11.75 -1.73
C VAL A 83 -7.37 -11.68 -0.51
N TYR A 84 -8.27 -10.70 -0.50
CA TYR A 84 -9.30 -10.63 0.54
C TYR A 84 -10.54 -11.35 0.00
N ASP A 85 -10.85 -12.52 0.56
CA ASP A 85 -12.07 -13.27 0.29
C ASP A 85 -13.16 -12.85 1.29
N GLN A 86 -14.41 -12.71 0.82
CA GLN A 86 -15.53 -12.18 1.61
C GLN A 86 -16.32 -13.25 2.34
#